data_AF-A0A5C6B0K8-F1
#
_entry.id   AF-A0A5C6B0K8-F1
#
_cell.length_a   1.000
_cell.length_b   1.000
_cell.length_c   1.000
_cell.angle_alpha   90.00
_cell.angle_beta   90.00
_cell.angle_gamma   90.00
#
_symmetry.space_group_name_H-M   'P 1'
#
loop_
_entity.id
_entity.type
_entity.pdbx_description
1 polymer ?
#
loop_
_entity_poly.entity_id
_entity_poly.type
_entity_poly.pdbx_seq_one_letter_code
_entity_poly.pdbx_strand_id
1 'polypeptide(L)'
;MGFVHRFARAGALLAVLAANAFLPAALGRSGEPNGVTPLVDQVATQIQLLGSESFAERTKSQRSLVRIAAADQQSYAIVIQSLQQSVADRDIEVSIASRELISEIRDLQWHRLTEDALRAKDIDELRFLPGWVQFSELFGADVESRNLYRRICRRHARVLQSCFAVDPETKASVSKSFRLQAIDFGRLDRESDAIWALVMFLDCTGGHREGGRMSWQLGSLLRQPGHGPVESLSSDPAFRRVIETWLRLHESTGLSIDRIKIAMRYRCGDTAAEISRRILDSPTSPASDQAIALLTLTRLSSLTSTHYRAGGWSESERMSLQTTLRGLLDDRRVCHCYRTRENPNKPAQVQLGDVALALLMNQSGLDPRTVGFQELQADPMFIYRDTSLGFASEAQRQQAKETARGLLQQD
;
A
#
# COMPACT_ATOMS: atom_id res chain seq x y z
N MET A 1 7.46 -18.59 37.49
CA MET A 1 6.54 -17.64 38.15
C MET A 1 6.98 -16.23 37.80
N GLY A 2 6.06 -15.42 37.28
CA GLY A 2 6.24 -13.98 37.07
C GLY A 2 6.89 -13.58 35.75
N PHE A 3 6.07 -13.26 34.74
CA PHE A 3 6.19 -12.07 33.87
C PHE A 3 5.08 -12.13 32.81
N VAL A 4 3.86 -11.77 33.22
CA VAL A 4 2.76 -11.42 32.32
C VAL A 4 2.44 -9.96 32.62
N HIS A 5 2.92 -9.05 31.78
CA HIS A 5 2.37 -7.69 31.65
C HIS A 5 2.95 -7.04 30.41
N ARG A 6 2.13 -6.93 29.35
CA ARG A 6 2.08 -5.82 28.37
C ARG A 6 1.07 -6.14 27.26
N PHE A 7 -0.21 -6.06 27.56
CA PHE A 7 -1.27 -5.71 26.59
C PHE A 7 -2.41 -5.07 27.37
N ALA A 8 -2.26 -3.77 27.65
CA ALA A 8 -3.30 -2.92 28.20
C ALA A 8 -3.17 -1.51 27.61
N ARG A 9 -3.53 -1.37 26.33
CA ARG A 9 -3.96 -0.12 25.71
C ARG A 9 -5.05 -0.42 24.68
N ALA A 10 -6.17 -0.94 25.19
CA ALA A 10 -7.45 -0.96 24.51
C ALA A 10 -8.46 -0.41 25.52
N GLY A 11 -8.69 0.90 25.49
CA GLY A 11 -9.54 1.55 26.49
C GLY A 11 -9.32 3.06 26.56
N ALA A 12 -9.72 3.77 25.50
CA ALA A 12 -10.17 5.17 25.54
C ALA A 12 -10.51 5.63 24.11
N LEU A 13 -11.59 5.10 23.53
CA LEU A 13 -12.17 5.60 22.27
C LEU A 13 -13.69 5.44 22.30
N LEU A 14 -14.28 5.88 23.41
CA LEU A 14 -15.73 5.91 23.67
C LEU A 14 -16.07 7.25 24.35
N ALA A 15 -15.84 8.37 23.66
CA ALA A 15 -16.32 9.70 24.07
C ALA A 15 -16.20 10.80 22.98
N VAL A 16 -16.42 10.51 21.68
CA VAL A 16 -16.48 11.57 20.63
C VAL A 16 -17.70 11.46 19.70
N LEU A 17 -18.66 10.57 19.97
CA LEU A 17 -19.85 10.39 19.12
C LEU A 17 -21.08 11.22 19.53
N ALA A 18 -20.90 12.41 20.12
CA ALA A 18 -22.02 13.29 20.50
C ALA A 18 -21.79 14.79 20.21
N ALA A 19 -21.02 15.15 19.18
CA ALA A 19 -20.79 16.57 18.86
C ALA A 19 -20.74 16.91 17.35
N ASN A 20 -21.54 16.23 16.51
CA ASN A 20 -21.79 16.66 15.12
C ASN A 20 -23.22 17.15 14.93
N ALA A 21 -23.65 18.04 15.83
CA ALA A 21 -24.83 18.88 15.67
C ALA A 21 -24.55 20.26 16.26
N PHE A 22 -23.47 20.92 15.81
CA PHE A 22 -23.24 22.33 16.08
C PHE A 22 -22.54 22.97 14.87
N LEU A 23 -23.35 23.51 13.96
CA LEU A 23 -22.92 24.63 13.13
C LEU A 23 -22.51 25.77 14.06
N PRO A 24 -21.35 26.43 13.86
CA PRO A 24 -21.11 27.70 14.51
C PRO A 24 -22.12 28.70 13.95
N ALA A 25 -22.99 29.20 14.84
CA ALA A 25 -23.77 30.39 14.60
C ALA A 25 -22.80 31.55 14.37
N ALA A 26 -22.50 31.83 13.10
CA ALA A 26 -21.90 33.09 12.69
C ALA A 26 -22.94 34.20 12.91
N LEU A 27 -22.97 34.71 14.14
CA LEU A 27 -23.67 35.93 14.48
C LEU A 27 -22.95 37.10 13.81
N GLY A 28 -23.66 37.83 12.94
CA GLY A 28 -23.25 39.18 12.57
C GLY A 28 -23.44 39.60 11.12
N ARG A 29 -24.61 39.35 10.52
CA ARG A 29 -25.23 40.26 9.52
C ARG A 29 -26.70 39.87 9.34
N SER A 30 -27.60 40.68 9.90
CA SER A 30 -29.04 40.61 9.69
C SER A 30 -29.37 41.04 8.25
N GLY A 31 -29.26 40.10 7.32
CA GLY A 31 -29.94 40.14 6.03
C GLY A 31 -31.29 39.44 6.18
N GLU A 32 -32.35 40.01 5.61
CA GLU A 32 -33.71 39.46 5.65
C GLU A 32 -33.78 38.01 5.12
N PRO A 33 -34.61 37.12 5.72
CA PRO A 33 -34.75 35.70 5.34
C PRO A 33 -35.52 35.45 4.02
N ASN A 34 -35.66 36.46 3.15
CA ASN A 34 -36.53 36.44 1.96
C ASN A 34 -36.05 35.55 0.79
N GLY A 35 -34.97 34.76 0.95
CA GLY A 35 -34.35 34.00 -0.14
C GLY A 35 -34.58 32.49 -0.17
N VAL A 36 -35.00 31.84 0.93
CA VAL A 36 -34.99 30.36 1.02
C VAL A 36 -36.27 29.71 0.48
N THR A 37 -37.45 30.26 0.79
CA THR A 37 -38.75 29.76 0.31
C THR A 37 -38.85 29.71 -1.23
N PRO A 38 -38.41 30.76 -1.97
CA PRO A 38 -38.45 30.74 -3.44
C PRO A 38 -37.65 29.60 -4.07
N LEU A 39 -36.54 29.20 -3.44
CA LEU A 39 -35.68 28.14 -3.96
C LEU A 39 -36.32 26.76 -3.79
N VAL A 40 -36.94 26.49 -2.63
CA VAL A 40 -37.64 25.22 -2.38
C VAL A 40 -38.79 25.04 -3.36
N ASP A 41 -39.60 26.09 -3.57
CA ASP A 41 -40.70 26.07 -4.52
C ASP A 41 -40.21 25.87 -5.97
N GLN A 42 -39.10 26.51 -6.32
CA GLN A 42 -38.45 26.32 -7.63
C GLN A 42 -37.99 24.88 -7.83
N VAL A 43 -37.30 24.29 -6.85
CA VAL A 43 -36.82 22.90 -6.90
C VAL A 43 -38.00 21.92 -6.98
N ALA A 44 -39.05 22.12 -6.17
CA ALA A 44 -40.27 21.30 -6.21
C ALA A 44 -40.94 21.35 -7.59
N THR A 45 -41.06 22.55 -8.17
CA THR A 45 -41.60 22.74 -9.53
C THR A 45 -40.77 21.99 -10.57
N GLN A 46 -39.43 22.05 -10.49
CA GLN A 46 -38.57 21.31 -11.40
C GLN A 46 -38.76 19.79 -11.22
N ILE A 47 -38.81 19.28 -9.99
CA ILE A 47 -39.03 17.84 -9.74
C ILE A 47 -40.37 17.38 -10.33
N GLN A 48 -41.45 18.16 -10.20
CA GLN A 48 -42.73 17.83 -10.83
C GLN A 48 -42.62 17.76 -12.37
N LEU A 49 -41.85 18.66 -12.98
CA LEU A 49 -41.61 18.66 -14.44
C LEU A 49 -40.75 17.47 -14.92
N LEU A 50 -40.14 16.69 -14.02
CA LEU A 50 -39.49 15.43 -14.40
C LEU A 50 -40.51 14.37 -14.84
N GLY A 51 -41.77 14.46 -14.41
CA GLY A 51 -42.88 13.61 -14.86
C GLY A 51 -43.70 14.21 -16.01
N SER A 52 -43.24 15.28 -16.66
CA SER A 52 -43.94 15.86 -17.81
C SER A 52 -43.96 14.87 -18.98
N GLU A 53 -45.05 14.81 -19.74
CA GLU A 53 -45.13 14.02 -20.98
C GLU A 53 -44.11 14.50 -22.03
N SER A 54 -43.73 15.79 -21.98
CA SER A 54 -42.77 16.39 -22.90
C SER A 54 -41.32 16.07 -22.52
N PHE A 55 -40.64 15.29 -23.37
CA PHE A 55 -39.21 14.97 -23.21
C PHE A 55 -38.33 16.23 -23.11
N ALA A 56 -38.67 17.29 -23.83
CA ALA A 56 -37.94 18.55 -23.80
C ALA A 56 -38.05 19.25 -22.43
N GLU A 57 -39.21 19.18 -21.79
CA GLU A 57 -39.43 19.74 -20.45
C GLU A 57 -38.69 18.94 -19.38
N ARG A 58 -38.75 17.59 -19.45
CA ARG A 58 -37.97 16.72 -18.55
C ARG A 58 -36.48 17.04 -18.63
N THR A 59 -35.92 17.07 -19.84
CA THR A 59 -34.50 17.40 -20.08
C THR A 59 -34.13 18.80 -19.56
N LYS A 60 -35.00 19.80 -19.78
CA LYS A 60 -34.80 21.17 -19.30
C LYS A 60 -34.79 21.22 -17.78
N SER A 61 -35.71 20.49 -17.13
CA SER A 61 -35.81 20.42 -15.69
C SER A 61 -34.59 19.74 -15.06
N GLN A 62 -34.16 18.59 -15.59
CA GLN A 62 -32.93 17.90 -15.18
C GLN A 62 -31.73 18.86 -15.17
N ARG A 63 -31.50 19.56 -16.28
CA ARG A 63 -30.41 20.56 -16.41
C ARG A 63 -30.56 21.73 -15.44
N SER A 64 -31.80 22.12 -15.11
CA SER A 64 -32.09 23.17 -14.15
C SER A 64 -31.71 22.73 -12.73
N LEU A 65 -32.13 21.54 -12.32
CA LEU A 65 -31.80 20.95 -11.02
C LEU A 65 -30.29 20.79 -10.82
N VAL A 66 -29.57 20.29 -11.83
CA VAL A 66 -28.10 20.19 -11.80
C VAL A 66 -27.46 21.57 -11.62
N ARG A 67 -27.97 22.60 -12.33
CA ARG A 67 -27.45 23.98 -12.24
C ARG A 67 -27.73 24.60 -10.87
N ILE A 68 -28.91 24.38 -10.30
CA ILE A 68 -29.27 24.85 -8.96
C ILE A 68 -28.37 24.20 -7.93
N ALA A 69 -28.22 22.87 -7.97
CA ALA A 69 -27.35 22.14 -7.06
C ALA A 69 -25.88 22.59 -7.16
N ALA A 70 -25.45 23.04 -8.34
CA ALA A 70 -24.13 23.57 -8.61
C ALA A 70 -23.89 25.01 -8.12
N ALA A 71 -24.90 25.73 -7.63
CA ALA A 71 -24.73 27.14 -7.26
C ALA A 71 -23.92 27.31 -5.96
N ASP A 72 -24.28 26.56 -4.91
CA ASP A 72 -23.68 26.63 -3.58
C ASP A 72 -24.06 25.38 -2.74
N GLN A 73 -23.46 25.25 -1.56
CA GLN A 73 -23.66 24.10 -0.67
C GLN A 73 -25.09 23.98 -0.11
N GLN A 74 -25.79 25.09 0.10
CA GLN A 74 -27.17 25.10 0.60
C GLN A 74 -28.13 24.64 -0.50
N SER A 75 -27.96 25.16 -1.72
CA SER A 75 -28.71 24.74 -2.91
C SER A 75 -28.52 23.26 -3.22
N TYR A 76 -27.27 22.76 -3.12
CA TYR A 76 -26.98 21.32 -3.21
C TYR A 76 -27.79 20.49 -2.20
N ALA A 77 -27.77 20.88 -0.92
CA ALA A 77 -28.46 20.14 0.13
C ALA A 77 -29.99 20.08 -0.10
N ILE A 78 -30.60 21.22 -0.49
CA ILE A 78 -32.03 21.30 -0.78
C ILE A 78 -32.41 20.41 -1.96
N VAL A 79 -31.65 20.45 -3.06
CA VAL A 79 -31.92 19.63 -4.25
C VAL A 79 -31.78 18.15 -3.93
N ILE A 80 -30.70 17.72 -3.26
CA ILE A 80 -30.50 16.32 -2.90
C ILE A 80 -31.62 15.82 -1.97
N GLN A 81 -31.98 16.58 -0.94
CA GLN A 81 -33.05 16.19 -0.03
C GLN A 81 -34.40 16.06 -0.75
N SER A 82 -34.73 17.00 -1.64
CA SER A 82 -35.98 16.99 -2.40
C SER A 82 -36.03 15.81 -3.38
N LEU A 83 -34.91 15.54 -4.07
CA LEU A 83 -34.79 14.38 -4.94
C LEU A 83 -34.92 13.07 -4.16
N GLN A 84 -34.29 12.95 -2.98
CA GLN A 84 -34.39 11.76 -2.13
C GLN A 84 -35.83 11.47 -1.73
N GLN A 85 -36.62 12.49 -1.38
CA GLN A 85 -38.04 12.34 -1.08
C GLN A 85 -38.83 11.85 -2.30
N SER A 86 -38.52 12.37 -3.49
CA SER A 86 -39.16 11.95 -4.75
C SER A 86 -38.74 10.56 -5.26
N VAL A 87 -37.74 9.91 -4.66
CA VAL A 87 -37.43 8.50 -5.00
C VAL A 87 -38.61 7.57 -4.66
N ALA A 88 -39.46 7.95 -3.71
CA ALA A 88 -40.67 7.22 -3.32
C ALA A 88 -41.94 7.74 -4.02
N ASP A 89 -41.81 8.54 -5.08
CA ASP A 89 -42.95 9.06 -5.84
C ASP A 89 -43.77 7.92 -6.48
N ARG A 90 -45.07 8.16 -6.68
CA ARG A 90 -45.97 7.21 -7.35
C ARG A 90 -45.68 7.14 -8.84
N ASP A 91 -45.18 8.22 -9.43
CA ASP A 91 -44.71 8.24 -10.80
C ASP A 91 -43.35 7.56 -10.91
N ILE A 92 -43.30 6.45 -11.66
CA ILE A 92 -42.09 5.65 -11.88
C ILE A 92 -41.04 6.48 -12.64
N GLU A 93 -41.45 7.36 -13.56
CA GLU A 93 -40.51 8.19 -14.31
C GLU A 93 -39.78 9.18 -13.40
N VAL A 94 -40.53 9.84 -12.50
CA VAL A 94 -39.95 10.75 -11.49
C VAL A 94 -39.02 9.97 -10.55
N SER A 95 -39.44 8.80 -10.06
CA SER A 95 -38.61 7.97 -9.16
C SER A 95 -37.27 7.57 -9.80
N ILE A 96 -37.30 7.10 -11.06
CA ILE A 96 -36.09 6.72 -11.80
C ILE A 96 -35.21 7.95 -12.08
N ALA A 97 -35.79 9.01 -12.63
CA ALA A 97 -35.05 10.24 -12.95
C ALA A 97 -34.40 10.85 -11.71
N SER A 98 -35.08 10.82 -10.55
CA SER A 98 -34.53 11.31 -9.30
C SER A 98 -33.34 10.49 -8.80
N ARG A 99 -33.37 9.15 -8.93
CA ARG A 99 -32.20 8.31 -8.58
C ARG A 99 -31.00 8.61 -9.48
N GLU A 100 -31.23 8.75 -10.79
CA GLU A 100 -30.17 9.09 -11.75
C GLU A 100 -29.58 10.47 -11.46
N LEU A 101 -30.44 11.48 -11.25
CA LEU A 101 -30.01 12.84 -10.92
C LEU A 101 -29.27 12.91 -9.58
N ILE A 102 -29.69 12.17 -8.55
CA ILE A 102 -28.95 12.10 -7.28
C ILE A 102 -27.53 11.59 -7.54
N SER A 103 -27.37 10.55 -8.35
CA SER A 103 -26.06 10.01 -8.70
C SER A 103 -25.22 11.04 -9.47
N GLU A 104 -25.80 11.69 -10.49
CA GLU A 104 -25.12 12.68 -11.32
C GLU A 104 -24.69 13.91 -10.51
N ILE A 105 -25.58 14.49 -9.70
CA ILE A 105 -25.31 15.68 -8.90
C ILE A 105 -24.25 15.37 -7.84
N ARG A 106 -24.31 14.19 -7.21
CA ARG A 106 -23.26 13.76 -6.26
C ARG A 106 -21.91 13.59 -6.95
N ASP A 107 -21.87 13.00 -8.15
CA ASP A 107 -20.64 12.87 -8.94
C ASP A 107 -20.05 14.23 -9.30
N LEU A 108 -20.87 15.19 -9.73
CA LEU A 108 -20.45 16.55 -10.08
C LEU A 108 -19.94 17.31 -8.85
N GLN A 109 -20.67 17.26 -7.75
CA GLN A 109 -20.26 17.90 -6.50
C GLN A 109 -18.95 17.31 -6.00
N TRP A 110 -18.79 16.00 -6.12
CA TRP A 110 -17.56 15.32 -5.75
C TRP A 110 -16.37 15.73 -6.61
N HIS A 111 -16.55 15.84 -7.92
CA HIS A 111 -15.51 16.31 -8.82
C HIS A 111 -15.06 17.74 -8.45
N ARG A 112 -16.01 18.63 -8.11
CA ARG A 112 -15.71 20.00 -7.65
C ARG A 112 -14.96 20.01 -6.33
N LEU A 113 -15.47 19.34 -5.31
CA LEU A 113 -14.82 19.27 -4.00
C LEU A 113 -13.41 18.69 -4.10
N THR A 114 -13.24 17.69 -4.97
CA THR A 114 -11.92 17.13 -5.28
C THR A 114 -11.02 18.19 -5.89
N GLU A 115 -11.46 18.88 -6.95
CA GLU A 115 -10.68 19.95 -7.61
C GLU A 115 -10.36 21.14 -6.69
N ASP A 116 -11.28 21.53 -5.82
CA ASP A 116 -11.07 22.60 -4.85
C ASP A 116 -10.06 22.16 -3.78
N ALA A 117 -10.21 20.97 -3.21
CA ALA A 117 -9.28 20.41 -2.24
C ALA A 117 -7.89 20.12 -2.84
N LEU A 118 -7.82 19.87 -4.16
CA LEU A 118 -6.58 19.76 -4.92
C LEU A 118 -5.84 21.10 -5.05
N ARG A 119 -6.58 22.22 -5.08
CA ARG A 119 -6.04 23.59 -5.13
C ARG A 119 -5.73 24.16 -3.75
N ALA A 120 -6.39 23.65 -2.72
CA ALA A 120 -6.18 24.00 -1.33
C ALA A 120 -4.70 23.95 -0.94
N LYS A 121 -4.22 24.95 -0.20
CA LYS A 121 -2.90 24.90 0.43
C LYS A 121 -2.95 24.21 1.81
N ASP A 122 -4.11 24.29 2.46
CA ASP A 122 -4.32 23.79 3.82
C ASP A 122 -4.66 22.29 3.86
N ILE A 123 -4.22 21.61 4.92
CA ILE A 123 -4.53 20.22 5.24
C ILE A 123 -6.00 20.09 5.65
N ASP A 124 -6.56 21.11 6.31
CA ASP A 124 -7.93 21.07 6.83
C ASP A 124 -8.99 20.93 5.74
N GLU A 125 -8.70 21.32 4.50
CA GLU A 125 -9.63 21.15 3.38
C GLU A 125 -9.68 19.69 2.88
N LEU A 126 -8.60 18.93 3.05
CA LEU A 126 -8.55 17.52 2.62
C LEU A 126 -9.35 16.60 3.55
N ARG A 127 -9.63 17.00 4.79
CA ARG A 127 -10.39 16.19 5.77
C ARG A 127 -11.79 15.82 5.30
N PHE A 128 -12.33 16.56 4.33
CA PHE A 128 -13.65 16.32 3.76
C PHE A 128 -13.64 15.31 2.61
N LEU A 129 -12.46 14.90 2.11
CA LEU A 129 -12.34 13.89 1.06
C LEU A 129 -12.53 12.47 1.63
N PRO A 130 -13.51 11.66 1.16
CA PRO A 130 -13.68 10.25 1.50
C PRO A 130 -12.40 9.45 1.48
N GLY A 131 -12.03 8.92 2.64
CA GLY A 131 -10.85 8.09 2.83
C GLY A 131 -9.60 8.86 3.26
N TRP A 132 -9.59 10.21 3.24
CA TRP A 132 -8.37 10.97 3.53
C TRP A 132 -7.87 10.75 4.95
N VAL A 133 -8.77 10.78 5.93
CA VAL A 133 -8.40 10.56 7.35
C VAL A 133 -7.69 9.23 7.49
N GLN A 134 -8.28 8.14 6.99
CA GLN A 134 -7.71 6.79 7.05
C GLN A 134 -6.40 6.70 6.25
N PHE A 135 -6.33 7.33 5.09
CA PHE A 135 -5.11 7.36 4.27
C PHE A 135 -3.97 8.07 5.00
N SER A 136 -4.27 9.23 5.60
CA SER A 136 -3.29 10.05 6.31
C SER A 136 -2.81 9.41 7.61
N GLU A 137 -3.65 8.63 8.29
CA GLU A 137 -3.27 7.83 9.45
C GLU A 137 -2.30 6.70 9.06
N LEU A 138 -2.56 6.04 7.92
CA LEU A 138 -1.76 4.90 7.45
C LEU A 138 -0.44 5.29 6.78
N PHE A 139 -0.46 6.36 5.98
CA PHE A 139 0.66 6.75 5.12
C PHE A 139 1.18 8.16 5.44
N GLY A 140 0.68 8.81 6.47
CA GLY A 140 1.08 10.16 6.88
C GLY A 140 0.36 11.29 6.14
N ALA A 141 0.45 12.49 6.71
CA ALA A 141 -0.22 13.71 6.23
C ALA A 141 0.75 14.75 5.60
N ASP A 142 1.99 14.35 5.29
CA ASP A 142 2.96 15.26 4.69
C ASP A 142 2.62 15.64 3.23
N VAL A 143 3.41 16.55 2.66
CA VAL A 143 3.19 17.07 1.30
C VAL A 143 3.18 15.94 0.26
N GLU A 144 4.04 14.95 0.38
CA GLU A 144 4.17 13.87 -0.60
C GLU A 144 2.97 12.93 -0.53
N SER A 145 2.57 12.52 0.67
CA SER A 145 1.36 11.70 0.87
C SER A 145 0.10 12.42 0.42
N ARG A 146 0.01 13.73 0.65
CA ARG A 146 -1.08 14.57 0.10
C ARG A 146 -1.09 14.55 -1.42
N ASN A 147 0.07 14.74 -2.05
CA ASN A 147 0.18 14.75 -3.51
C ASN A 147 -0.18 13.39 -4.12
N LEU A 148 0.27 12.28 -3.53
CA LEU A 148 -0.12 10.95 -3.96
C LEU A 148 -1.63 10.75 -3.84
N TYR A 149 -2.22 11.08 -2.69
CA TYR A 149 -3.66 10.96 -2.49
C TYR A 149 -4.47 11.80 -3.47
N ARG A 150 -4.01 13.01 -3.74
CA ARG A 150 -4.56 13.90 -4.77
C ARG A 150 -4.59 13.25 -6.16
N ARG A 151 -3.51 12.55 -6.56
CA ARG A 151 -3.47 11.77 -7.80
C ARG A 151 -4.48 10.62 -7.79
N ILE A 152 -4.66 9.94 -6.65
CA ILE A 152 -5.69 8.93 -6.46
C ILE A 152 -7.09 9.54 -6.66
N CYS A 153 -7.41 10.66 -6.00
CA CYS A 153 -8.71 11.31 -6.12
C CYS A 153 -9.00 11.75 -7.56
N ARG A 154 -8.04 12.36 -8.26
CA ARG A 154 -8.22 12.77 -9.67
C ARG A 154 -8.61 11.61 -10.59
N ARG A 155 -7.97 10.45 -10.41
CA ARG A 155 -8.13 9.31 -11.33
C ARG A 155 -9.20 8.32 -10.89
N HIS A 156 -9.45 8.22 -9.58
CA HIS A 156 -10.26 7.16 -8.97
C HIS A 156 -11.25 7.66 -7.91
N ALA A 157 -11.69 8.92 -8.05
CA ALA A 157 -12.67 9.58 -7.20
C ALA A 157 -13.90 8.71 -6.88
N ARG A 158 -14.52 8.11 -7.90
CA ARG A 158 -15.71 7.25 -7.75
C ARG A 158 -15.46 6.02 -6.88
N VAL A 159 -14.28 5.40 -6.98
CA VAL A 159 -13.93 4.23 -6.17
C VAL A 159 -13.82 4.63 -4.70
N LEU A 160 -13.10 5.72 -4.40
CA LEU A 160 -12.99 6.25 -3.03
C LEU A 160 -14.34 6.60 -2.44
N GLN A 161 -15.19 7.30 -3.19
CA GLN A 161 -16.55 7.61 -2.76
C GLN A 161 -17.34 6.33 -2.46
N SER A 162 -17.25 5.33 -3.35
CA SER A 162 -17.94 4.06 -3.15
C SER A 162 -17.46 3.28 -1.92
N CYS A 163 -16.21 3.45 -1.49
CA CYS A 163 -15.62 2.70 -0.37
C CYS A 163 -15.69 3.45 0.98
N PHE A 164 -15.72 4.79 0.94
CA PHE A 164 -15.57 5.63 2.12
C PHE A 164 -16.65 6.68 2.31
N ALA A 165 -17.57 6.88 1.35
CA ALA A 165 -18.72 7.75 1.60
C ALA A 165 -19.58 7.13 2.70
N VAL A 166 -19.69 7.84 3.82
CA VAL A 166 -20.64 7.51 4.87
C VAL A 166 -22.01 7.89 4.32
N ASP A 167 -22.84 6.89 4.00
CA ASP A 167 -24.25 7.16 3.79
C ASP A 167 -24.90 7.44 5.16
N PRO A 168 -25.36 8.67 5.43
CA PRO A 168 -25.95 9.03 6.71
C PRO A 168 -27.24 8.25 7.01
N GLU A 169 -27.95 7.78 5.98
CA GLU A 169 -29.17 6.97 6.12
C GLU A 169 -28.82 5.48 6.30
N THR A 170 -27.74 5.07 5.61
CA THR A 170 -27.02 3.80 5.75
C THR A 170 -27.03 3.22 7.16
N LYS A 171 -26.24 3.85 8.05
CA LYS A 171 -25.64 3.34 9.32
C LYS A 171 -25.00 1.94 9.25
N ALA A 172 -25.56 1.03 8.47
CA ALA A 172 -24.92 -0.13 7.90
C ALA A 172 -23.83 0.33 6.92
N SER A 173 -22.58 0.09 7.32
CA SER A 173 -21.43 0.05 6.43
C SER A 173 -21.75 -0.98 5.34
N VAL A 174 -22.33 -0.54 4.21
CA VAL A 174 -22.56 -1.40 3.03
C VAL A 174 -21.26 -2.14 2.79
N SER A 175 -21.32 -3.47 2.90
CA SER A 175 -20.16 -4.35 3.09
C SER A 175 -19.05 -4.00 2.10
N LYS A 176 -17.99 -3.35 2.61
CA LYS A 176 -16.81 -2.88 1.85
C LYS A 176 -16.21 -4.00 0.99
N SER A 177 -16.45 -5.24 1.40
CA SER A 177 -15.94 -6.49 0.88
C SER A 177 -16.44 -6.84 -0.52
N PHE A 178 -17.66 -6.46 -0.91
CA PHE A 178 -18.21 -6.84 -2.23
C PHE A 178 -17.53 -6.11 -3.40
N ARG A 179 -17.02 -4.89 -3.18
CA ARG A 179 -16.52 -4.03 -4.27
C ARG A 179 -15.06 -4.29 -4.63
N LEU A 180 -14.27 -4.84 -3.72
CA LEU A 180 -12.85 -5.15 -3.94
C LEU A 180 -12.63 -6.37 -4.83
N GLN A 181 -13.60 -7.29 -4.89
CA GLN A 181 -13.51 -8.49 -5.74
C GLN A 181 -13.61 -8.18 -7.25
N ALA A 182 -14.09 -6.99 -7.61
CA ALA A 182 -14.24 -6.56 -9.00
C ALA A 182 -12.95 -5.97 -9.61
N ILE A 183 -11.88 -5.80 -8.83
CA ILE A 183 -10.63 -5.24 -9.34
C ILE A 183 -9.92 -6.30 -10.19
N ASP A 184 -9.92 -6.09 -11.50
CA ASP A 184 -9.14 -6.90 -12.44
C ASP A 184 -7.66 -6.49 -12.39
N PHE A 185 -6.89 -7.21 -11.57
CA PHE A 185 -5.45 -7.01 -11.42
C PHE A 185 -4.67 -7.12 -12.72
N GLY A 186 -5.16 -7.87 -13.71
CA GLY A 186 -4.51 -8.03 -15.01
C GLY A 186 -4.61 -6.78 -15.88
N ARG A 187 -5.52 -5.85 -15.56
CA ARG A 187 -5.76 -4.61 -16.30
C ARG A 187 -5.23 -3.37 -15.60
N LEU A 188 -4.55 -3.52 -14.46
CA LEU A 188 -3.98 -2.38 -13.76
C LEU A 188 -2.83 -1.79 -14.56
N ASP A 189 -2.91 -0.49 -14.80
CA ASP A 189 -1.85 0.28 -15.41
C ASP A 189 -0.60 0.23 -14.51
N ARG A 190 0.47 -0.37 -15.04
CA ARG A 190 1.73 -0.57 -14.31
C ARG A 190 2.49 0.73 -14.06
N GLU A 191 2.22 1.76 -14.85
CA GLU A 191 2.86 3.08 -14.74
C GLU A 191 2.10 4.02 -13.81
N SER A 192 0.88 3.66 -13.40
CA SER A 192 0.06 4.49 -12.53
C SER A 192 0.29 4.16 -11.05
N ASP A 193 1.08 4.97 -10.37
CA ASP A 193 1.21 4.95 -8.91
C ASP A 193 -0.15 5.08 -8.19
N ALA A 194 -1.05 5.91 -8.72
CA ALA A 194 -2.36 6.19 -8.15
C ALA A 194 -3.22 4.93 -8.01
N ILE A 195 -3.33 4.08 -9.03
CA ILE A 195 -4.15 2.87 -8.94
C ILE A 195 -3.53 1.84 -7.99
N TRP A 196 -2.21 1.66 -8.02
CA TRP A 196 -1.52 0.73 -7.11
C TRP A 196 -1.62 1.19 -5.65
N ALA A 197 -1.45 2.48 -5.40
CA ALA A 197 -1.61 3.07 -4.08
C ALA A 197 -3.04 2.93 -3.58
N LEU A 198 -4.04 3.15 -4.45
CA LEU A 198 -5.45 2.94 -4.11
C LEU A 198 -5.72 1.49 -3.73
N VAL A 199 -5.28 0.52 -4.52
CA VAL A 199 -5.56 -0.89 -4.24
C VAL A 199 -4.91 -1.34 -2.92
N MET A 200 -3.66 -0.94 -2.66
CA MET A 200 -3.01 -1.23 -1.37
C MET A 200 -3.69 -0.50 -0.20
N PHE A 201 -4.14 0.74 -0.40
CA PHE A 201 -4.90 1.47 0.60
C PHE A 201 -6.23 0.77 0.94
N LEU A 202 -6.94 0.30 -0.07
CA LEU A 202 -8.17 -0.45 0.10
C LEU A 202 -7.93 -1.79 0.81
N ASP A 203 -6.85 -2.51 0.49
CA ASP A 203 -6.47 -3.74 1.18
C ASP A 203 -6.16 -3.49 2.67
N CYS A 204 -5.38 -2.43 2.97
CA CYS A 204 -5.07 -2.03 4.35
C CYS A 204 -6.31 -1.62 5.17
N THR A 205 -7.36 -1.09 4.53
CA THR A 205 -8.58 -0.60 5.21
C THR A 205 -9.75 -1.57 5.19
N GLY A 206 -9.72 -2.59 4.33
CA GLY A 206 -10.78 -3.61 4.18
C GLY A 206 -10.94 -4.51 5.40
N GLY A 207 -9.99 -4.47 6.35
CA GLY A 207 -10.00 -5.26 7.57
C GLY A 207 -9.49 -6.67 7.31
N HIS A 208 -8.52 -7.12 8.10
CA HIS A 208 -7.84 -8.43 7.99
C HIS A 208 -8.76 -9.67 8.09
N ARG A 209 -10.07 -9.48 8.32
CA ARG A 209 -11.01 -10.57 8.64
C ARG A 209 -11.62 -11.22 7.41
N GLU A 210 -11.67 -10.55 6.26
CA GLU A 210 -12.36 -11.05 5.08
C GLU A 210 -11.38 -11.29 3.93
N GLY A 211 -10.60 -12.35 4.08
CA GLY A 211 -9.94 -13.04 2.98
C GLY A 211 -8.69 -12.34 2.45
N GLY A 212 -7.53 -12.79 2.90
CA GLY A 212 -6.20 -12.45 2.36
C GLY A 212 -5.97 -12.81 0.89
N ARG A 213 -7.03 -13.00 0.09
CA ARG A 213 -6.98 -13.17 -1.36
C ARG A 213 -6.42 -11.92 -2.03
N MET A 214 -6.89 -10.72 -1.67
CA MET A 214 -6.37 -9.47 -2.25
C MET A 214 -4.90 -9.28 -1.89
N SER A 215 -4.55 -9.40 -0.60
CA SER A 215 -3.16 -9.31 -0.15
C SER A 215 -2.26 -10.37 -0.80
N TRP A 216 -2.75 -11.61 -0.99
CA TRP A 216 -2.01 -12.66 -1.70
C TRP A 216 -1.82 -12.34 -3.18
N GLN A 217 -2.86 -11.84 -3.86
CA GLN A 217 -2.78 -11.42 -5.27
C GLN A 217 -1.80 -10.27 -5.43
N LEU A 218 -1.89 -9.24 -4.58
CA LEU A 218 -0.94 -8.14 -4.51
C LEU A 218 0.48 -8.65 -4.27
N GLY A 219 0.70 -9.49 -3.25
CA GLY A 219 2.01 -10.07 -2.97
C GLY A 219 2.59 -10.85 -4.15
N SER A 220 1.76 -11.65 -4.83
CA SER A 220 2.17 -12.39 -6.02
C SER A 220 2.61 -11.47 -7.17
N LEU A 221 1.83 -10.41 -7.44
CA LEU A 221 2.12 -9.44 -8.51
C LEU A 221 3.35 -8.58 -8.19
N LEU A 222 3.48 -8.10 -6.95
CA LEU A 222 4.59 -7.27 -6.52
C LEU A 222 5.92 -8.04 -6.51
N ARG A 223 5.88 -9.35 -6.25
CA ARG A 223 7.08 -10.19 -6.25
C ARG A 223 7.63 -10.46 -7.65
N GLN A 224 6.76 -10.61 -8.66
CA GLN A 224 7.17 -11.04 -9.99
C GLN A 224 7.70 -9.87 -10.83
N PRO A 225 8.95 -9.92 -11.34
CA PRO A 225 9.45 -8.95 -12.31
C PRO A 225 8.51 -8.83 -13.51
N GLY A 226 8.36 -7.63 -14.05
CA GLY A 226 7.43 -7.38 -15.15
C GLY A 226 5.94 -7.39 -14.76
N HIS A 227 5.61 -7.71 -13.52
CA HIS A 227 4.28 -7.54 -12.94
C HIS A 227 4.33 -6.46 -11.86
N GLY A 228 3.16 -5.97 -11.46
CA GLY A 228 3.05 -4.89 -10.49
C GLY A 228 3.43 -3.51 -11.05
N PRO A 229 3.48 -2.50 -10.18
CA PRO A 229 3.96 -1.16 -10.50
C PRO A 229 5.41 -1.20 -10.99
N VAL A 230 5.75 -0.33 -11.94
CA VAL A 230 7.13 -0.17 -12.41
C VAL A 230 8.02 0.34 -11.28
N GLU A 231 9.27 -0.14 -11.25
CA GLU A 231 10.22 0.15 -10.15
C GLU A 231 10.62 1.62 -10.07
N SER A 232 10.49 2.37 -11.16
CA SER A 232 10.70 3.83 -11.16
C SER A 232 9.73 4.56 -10.23
N LEU A 233 8.52 4.02 -9.98
CA LEU A 233 7.57 4.64 -9.05
C LEU A 233 8.07 4.67 -7.60
N SER A 234 9.01 3.78 -7.24
CA SER A 234 9.66 3.82 -5.92
C SER A 234 10.58 5.01 -5.69
N SER A 235 10.84 5.84 -6.71
CA SER A 235 11.47 7.14 -6.47
C SER A 235 10.55 8.10 -5.73
N ASP A 236 9.23 7.91 -5.80
CA ASP A 236 8.27 8.67 -5.00
C ASP A 236 8.26 8.14 -3.54
N PRO A 237 8.63 8.99 -2.56
CA PRO A 237 8.71 8.59 -1.16
C PRO A 237 7.34 8.22 -0.56
N ALA A 238 6.25 8.83 -1.01
CA ALA A 238 4.90 8.51 -0.54
C ALA A 238 4.47 7.14 -1.07
N PHE A 239 4.73 6.85 -2.35
CA PHE A 239 4.40 5.54 -2.93
C PHE A 239 5.18 4.42 -2.25
N ARG A 240 6.49 4.62 -2.03
CA ARG A 240 7.31 3.68 -1.27
C ARG A 240 6.75 3.44 0.13
N ARG A 241 6.30 4.48 0.82
CA ARG A 241 5.69 4.36 2.15
C ARG A 241 4.39 3.55 2.13
N VAL A 242 3.59 3.67 1.07
CA VAL A 242 2.39 2.82 0.89
C VAL A 242 2.78 1.35 0.87
N ILE A 243 3.82 0.98 0.12
CA ILE A 243 4.33 -0.40 0.05
C ILE A 243 4.86 -0.85 1.41
N GLU A 244 5.63 -0.01 2.11
CA GLU A 244 6.16 -0.32 3.45
C GLU A 244 5.05 -0.57 4.47
N THR A 245 4.07 0.33 4.54
CA THR A 245 2.92 0.18 5.44
C THR A 245 2.14 -1.09 5.07
N TRP A 246 1.91 -1.35 3.79
CA TRP A 246 1.22 -2.56 3.34
C TRP A 246 1.98 -3.83 3.76
N LEU A 247 3.30 -3.87 3.56
CA LEU A 247 4.15 -5.00 3.97
C LEU A 247 4.14 -5.24 5.48
N ARG A 248 4.04 -4.18 6.31
CA ARG A 248 3.96 -4.28 7.78
C ARG A 248 2.59 -4.72 8.27
N LEU A 249 1.52 -4.32 7.61
CA LEU A 249 0.16 -4.72 8.01
C LEU A 249 -0.18 -6.16 7.61
N HIS A 250 0.48 -6.69 6.57
CA HIS A 250 0.18 -8.00 6.01
C HIS A 250 1.25 -9.05 6.31
N GLU A 251 1.76 -9.06 7.55
CA GLU A 251 2.85 -9.95 7.96
C GLU A 251 2.53 -11.44 7.82
N SER A 252 1.25 -11.78 7.96
CA SER A 252 0.72 -13.15 7.85
C SER A 252 0.47 -13.58 6.41
N THR A 253 0.61 -12.68 5.42
CA THR A 253 0.31 -12.98 4.02
C THR A 253 1.58 -13.33 3.27
N GLY A 254 1.64 -14.55 2.75
CA GLY A 254 2.77 -15.04 1.97
C GLY A 254 3.98 -15.46 2.81
N LEU A 255 5.07 -15.79 2.12
CA LEU A 255 6.33 -16.20 2.73
C LEU A 255 7.18 -14.96 3.07
N SER A 256 7.94 -15.01 4.16
CA SER A 256 8.84 -13.91 4.56
C SER A 256 9.84 -13.53 3.46
N ILE A 257 10.31 -14.51 2.68
CA ILE A 257 11.15 -14.28 1.49
C ILE A 257 10.47 -13.39 0.46
N ASP A 258 9.16 -13.58 0.22
CA ASP A 258 8.43 -12.80 -0.77
C ASP A 258 8.36 -11.33 -0.35
N ARG A 259 8.13 -11.09 0.95
CA ARG A 259 8.13 -9.73 1.51
C ARG A 259 9.50 -9.06 1.39
N ILE A 260 10.59 -9.80 1.62
CA ILE A 260 11.96 -9.29 1.40
C ILE A 260 12.17 -8.92 -0.08
N LYS A 261 11.77 -9.80 -1.01
CA LYS A 261 11.89 -9.54 -2.46
C LYS A 261 11.11 -8.30 -2.88
N ILE A 262 9.88 -8.15 -2.40
CA ILE A 262 9.05 -6.95 -2.65
C ILE A 262 9.74 -5.72 -2.07
N ALA A 263 10.17 -5.77 -0.81
CA ALA A 263 10.82 -4.64 -0.14
C ALA A 263 12.10 -4.20 -0.86
N MET A 264 12.95 -5.15 -1.27
CA MET A 264 14.18 -4.85 -2.02
C MET A 264 13.87 -4.28 -3.39
N ARG A 265 12.92 -4.86 -4.13
CA ARG A 265 12.51 -4.38 -5.45
C ARG A 265 12.02 -2.93 -5.42
N TYR A 266 11.21 -2.58 -4.42
CA TYR A 266 10.61 -1.26 -4.28
C TYR A 266 11.41 -0.31 -3.38
N ARG A 267 12.69 -0.63 -3.10
CA ARG A 267 13.65 0.20 -2.35
C ARG A 267 13.21 0.54 -0.93
N CYS A 268 12.45 -0.35 -0.31
CA CYS A 268 12.00 -0.31 1.09
C CYS A 268 13.10 -0.89 2.02
N GLY A 269 14.29 -0.28 2.02
CA GLY A 269 15.48 -0.84 2.65
C GLY A 269 15.33 -1.12 4.15
N ASP A 270 14.73 -0.19 4.89
CA ASP A 270 14.48 -0.35 6.32
C ASP A 270 13.56 -1.53 6.62
N THR A 271 12.49 -1.67 5.84
CA THR A 271 11.54 -2.79 5.97
C THR A 271 12.19 -4.12 5.60
N ALA A 272 13.00 -4.16 4.53
CA ALA A 272 13.75 -5.35 4.16
C ALA A 272 14.75 -5.77 5.25
N ALA A 273 15.47 -4.82 5.84
CA ALA A 273 16.40 -5.07 6.94
C ALA A 273 15.67 -5.57 8.20
N GLU A 274 14.54 -4.95 8.55
CA GLU A 274 13.71 -5.35 9.68
C GLU A 274 13.20 -6.79 9.55
N ILE A 275 12.65 -7.16 8.38
CA ILE A 275 12.19 -8.52 8.11
C ILE A 275 13.36 -9.51 8.16
N SER A 276 14.50 -9.16 7.56
CA SER A 276 15.69 -10.01 7.53
C SER A 276 16.23 -10.28 8.93
N ARG A 277 16.30 -9.27 9.80
CA ARG A 277 16.72 -9.45 11.20
C ARG A 277 15.77 -10.38 11.95
N ARG A 278 14.46 -10.18 11.81
CA ARG A 278 13.46 -11.09 12.41
C ARG A 278 13.63 -12.55 11.97
N ILE A 279 13.97 -12.79 10.71
CA ILE A 279 14.27 -14.14 10.21
C ILE A 279 15.52 -14.71 10.90
N LEU A 280 16.60 -13.93 11.03
CA LEU A 280 17.85 -14.37 11.64
C LEU A 280 17.76 -14.56 13.16
N ASP A 281 16.96 -13.73 13.84
CA ASP A 281 16.70 -13.82 15.28
C ASP A 281 15.81 -15.02 15.64
N SER A 282 15.06 -15.55 14.67
CA SER A 282 14.16 -16.68 14.86
C SER A 282 14.91 -18.01 14.65
N PRO A 283 15.05 -18.84 15.71
CA PRO A 283 15.78 -20.10 15.62
C PRO A 283 15.08 -21.15 14.76
N THR A 284 13.78 -20.98 14.51
CA THR A 284 12.96 -21.91 13.70
C THR A 284 12.91 -21.52 12.23
N SER A 285 13.51 -20.40 11.83
CA SER A 285 13.51 -19.94 10.45
C SER A 285 14.21 -20.95 9.53
N PRO A 286 13.63 -21.29 8.36
CA PRO A 286 14.28 -22.15 7.38
C PRO A 286 15.65 -21.61 6.94
N ALA A 287 16.59 -22.50 6.63
CA ALA A 287 17.93 -22.11 6.19
C ALA A 287 17.92 -21.33 4.86
N SER A 288 16.96 -21.60 3.97
CA SER A 288 16.72 -20.81 2.75
C SER A 288 16.38 -19.35 3.06
N ASP A 289 15.50 -19.12 4.04
CA ASP A 289 15.06 -17.79 4.44
C ASP A 289 16.21 -17.03 5.10
N GLN A 290 16.99 -17.71 5.94
CA GLN A 290 18.19 -17.13 6.56
C GLN A 290 19.24 -16.75 5.49
N ALA A 291 19.45 -17.56 4.46
CA ALA A 291 20.36 -17.23 3.37
C ALA A 291 19.93 -15.94 2.63
N ILE A 292 18.65 -15.81 2.29
CA ILE A 292 18.10 -14.59 1.69
C ILE A 292 18.23 -13.38 2.62
N ALA A 293 17.97 -13.56 3.92
CA ALA A 293 18.12 -12.50 4.91
C ALA A 293 19.58 -12.01 5.00
N LEU A 294 20.57 -12.90 5.01
CA LEU A 294 21.98 -12.54 4.99
C LEU A 294 22.37 -11.79 3.72
N LEU A 295 21.98 -12.30 2.54
CA LEU A 295 22.22 -11.64 1.25
C LEU A 295 21.64 -10.23 1.23
N THR A 296 20.42 -10.07 1.76
CA THR A 296 19.71 -8.80 1.87
C THR A 296 20.45 -7.81 2.77
N LEU A 297 20.80 -8.22 3.99
CA LEU A 297 21.49 -7.34 4.95
C LEU A 297 22.88 -6.94 4.42
N THR A 298 23.63 -7.87 3.82
CA THR A 298 24.93 -7.54 3.22
C THR A 298 24.77 -6.55 2.07
N ARG A 299 23.79 -6.75 1.18
CA ARG A 299 23.49 -5.81 0.09
C ARG A 299 23.19 -4.43 0.64
N LEU A 300 22.28 -4.33 1.60
CA LEU A 300 21.90 -3.04 2.20
C LEU A 300 23.08 -2.37 2.92
N SER A 301 23.96 -3.14 3.56
CA SER A 301 25.15 -2.60 4.24
C SER A 301 26.19 -2.02 3.27
N SER A 302 26.28 -2.56 2.05
CA SER A 302 27.19 -2.08 0.99
C SER A 302 26.69 -0.84 0.26
N LEU A 303 25.39 -0.58 0.29
CA LEU A 303 24.79 0.54 -0.43
C LEU A 303 25.04 1.83 0.36
N THR A 304 26.00 2.62 -0.11
CA THR A 304 26.33 3.95 0.43
C THR A 304 25.27 5.01 0.09
N SER A 305 24.35 4.71 -0.84
CA SER A 305 23.37 5.67 -1.32
C SER A 305 22.24 5.96 -0.32
N THR A 306 21.85 7.23 -0.22
CA THR A 306 20.72 7.75 0.55
C THR A 306 19.36 7.15 0.18
N HIS A 307 19.27 6.43 -0.94
CA HIS A 307 17.99 5.94 -1.46
C HIS A 307 17.35 4.83 -0.63
N TYR A 308 18.11 4.02 0.11
CA TYR A 308 17.56 2.88 0.86
C TYR A 308 17.28 3.18 2.34
N ARG A 309 18.04 4.09 2.94
CA ARG A 309 17.92 4.46 4.35
C ARG A 309 18.47 5.86 4.58
N ALA A 310 17.68 6.72 5.20
CA ALA A 310 18.17 8.02 5.66
C ALA A 310 19.20 7.79 6.78
N GLY A 311 20.46 8.18 6.56
CA GLY A 311 21.55 8.02 7.53
C GLY A 311 22.43 6.78 7.34
N GLY A 312 22.13 5.92 6.35
CA GLY A 312 22.96 4.75 6.06
C GLY A 312 22.97 3.70 7.18
N TRP A 313 23.94 2.77 7.11
CA TRP A 313 24.16 1.76 8.14
C TRP A 313 25.18 2.24 9.17
N SER A 314 24.85 2.10 10.45
CA SER A 314 25.80 2.39 11.52
C SER A 314 26.92 1.35 11.56
N GLU A 315 28.09 1.76 12.06
CA GLU A 315 29.23 0.85 12.21
C GLU A 315 28.90 -0.35 13.12
N SER A 316 28.11 -0.12 14.18
CA SER A 316 27.63 -1.19 15.05
C SER A 316 26.78 -2.23 14.32
N GLU A 317 25.91 -1.82 13.40
CA GLU A 317 25.10 -2.75 12.60
C GLU A 317 25.95 -3.56 11.62
N ARG A 318 26.99 -2.95 11.03
CA ARG A 318 27.95 -3.66 10.16
C ARG A 318 28.75 -4.69 10.92
N MET A 319 29.29 -4.31 12.09
CA MET A 319 30.03 -5.21 12.97
C MET A 319 29.15 -6.36 13.49
N SER A 320 27.88 -6.08 13.80
CA SER A 320 26.91 -7.11 14.19
C SER A 320 26.67 -8.10 13.05
N LEU A 321 26.44 -7.62 11.82
CA LEU A 321 26.29 -8.49 10.65
C LEU A 321 27.55 -9.34 10.40
N GLN A 322 28.74 -8.73 10.47
CA GLN A 322 30.00 -9.45 10.30
C GLN A 322 30.18 -10.54 11.36
N THR A 323 29.79 -10.26 12.62
CA THR A 323 29.80 -11.23 13.71
C THR A 323 28.84 -12.38 13.43
N THR A 324 27.62 -12.09 12.96
CA THR A 324 26.65 -13.11 12.54
C THR A 324 27.20 -13.99 11.42
N LEU A 325 27.79 -13.40 10.38
CA LEU A 325 28.37 -14.15 9.25
C LEU A 325 29.50 -15.09 9.72
N ARG A 326 30.41 -14.60 10.58
CA ARG A 326 31.49 -15.42 11.14
C ARG A 326 30.95 -16.58 11.99
N GLY A 327 29.90 -16.34 12.78
CA GLY A 327 29.24 -17.36 13.59
C GLY A 327 28.56 -18.47 12.78
N LEU A 328 28.23 -18.21 11.52
CA LEU A 328 27.55 -19.16 10.63
C LEU A 328 28.48 -19.96 9.72
N LEU A 329 29.81 -19.73 9.74
CA LEU A 329 30.77 -20.40 8.85
C LEU A 329 30.75 -21.94 8.95
N ASP A 330 30.41 -22.47 10.11
CA ASP A 330 30.32 -23.91 10.37
C ASP A 330 28.87 -24.45 10.30
N ASP A 331 27.90 -23.62 9.94
CA ASP A 331 26.50 -24.05 9.79
C ASP A 331 26.32 -24.90 8.51
N ARG A 332 25.92 -26.15 8.71
CA ARG A 332 25.76 -27.16 7.65
C ARG A 332 24.31 -27.33 7.17
N ARG A 333 23.36 -26.53 7.67
CA ARG A 333 21.97 -26.63 7.24
C ARG A 333 21.88 -26.29 5.75
N VAL A 334 21.20 -27.16 5.00
CA VAL A 334 21.06 -27.02 3.54
C VAL A 334 19.99 -25.98 3.24
N CYS A 335 20.35 -24.96 2.46
CA CYS A 335 19.46 -23.92 1.96
C CYS A 335 18.77 -24.37 0.67
N HIS A 336 19.56 -24.88 -0.29
CA HIS A 336 19.11 -25.27 -1.62
C HIS A 336 19.88 -26.47 -2.16
N CYS A 337 19.21 -27.24 -3.02
CA CYS A 337 19.82 -28.28 -3.84
C CYS A 337 19.57 -27.95 -5.31
N TYR A 338 20.59 -28.03 -6.15
CA TYR A 338 20.47 -27.82 -7.59
C TYR A 338 21.29 -28.84 -8.36
N ARG A 339 20.94 -29.10 -9.61
CA ARG A 339 21.70 -30.00 -10.48
C ARG A 339 22.60 -29.16 -11.39
N THR A 340 23.89 -29.47 -11.38
CA THR A 340 24.82 -28.88 -12.34
C THR A 340 24.73 -29.61 -13.66
N ARG A 341 25.10 -28.94 -14.75
CA ARG A 341 25.17 -29.56 -16.07
C ARG A 341 26.28 -30.61 -16.15
N GLU A 342 27.37 -30.39 -15.42
CA GLU A 342 28.53 -31.28 -15.38
C GLU A 342 28.25 -32.60 -14.67
N ASN A 343 27.40 -32.59 -13.65
CA ASN A 343 27.07 -33.79 -12.89
C ASN A 343 25.57 -33.87 -12.57
N PRO A 344 24.73 -34.25 -13.56
CA PRO A 344 23.28 -34.32 -13.37
C PRO A 344 22.87 -35.36 -12.30
N ASN A 345 23.75 -36.30 -11.96
CA ASN A 345 23.49 -37.39 -11.03
C ASN A 345 23.82 -37.05 -9.57
N LYS A 346 24.58 -35.98 -9.30
CA LYS A 346 24.91 -35.54 -7.94
C LYS A 346 24.49 -34.08 -7.76
N PRO A 347 23.36 -33.81 -7.06
CA PRO A 347 22.93 -32.44 -6.85
C PRO A 347 23.97 -31.71 -5.99
N ALA A 348 24.39 -30.54 -6.44
CA ALA A 348 25.14 -29.61 -5.63
C ALA A 348 24.24 -29.08 -4.50
N GLN A 349 24.86 -28.81 -3.36
CA GLN A 349 24.17 -28.32 -2.17
C GLN A 349 24.74 -26.97 -1.77
N VAL A 350 23.85 -26.04 -1.45
CA VAL A 350 24.16 -24.77 -0.81
C VAL A 350 23.92 -24.94 0.69
N GLN A 351 24.94 -24.76 1.51
CA GLN A 351 24.81 -24.69 2.98
C GLN A 351 24.85 -23.23 3.44
N LEU A 352 24.27 -22.96 4.62
CA LEU A 352 24.28 -21.59 5.16
C LEU A 352 25.71 -21.06 5.41
N GLY A 353 26.64 -21.93 5.81
CA GLY A 353 28.06 -21.58 5.92
C GLY A 353 28.73 -21.25 4.58
N ASP A 354 28.24 -21.82 3.47
CA ASP A 354 28.74 -21.47 2.13
C ASP A 354 28.31 -20.03 1.76
N VAL A 355 27.07 -19.66 2.07
CA VAL A 355 26.53 -18.31 1.88
C VAL A 355 27.30 -17.30 2.75
N ALA A 356 27.50 -17.61 4.03
CA ALA A 356 28.22 -16.74 4.95
C ALA A 356 29.66 -16.48 4.50
N LEU A 357 30.36 -17.52 4.01
CA LEU A 357 31.72 -17.39 3.48
C LEU A 357 31.78 -16.46 2.27
N ALA A 358 30.91 -16.67 1.28
CA ALA A 358 30.88 -15.84 0.07
C ALA A 358 30.57 -14.36 0.38
N LEU A 359 29.71 -14.10 1.37
CA LEU A 359 29.37 -12.76 1.81
C LEU A 359 30.52 -12.08 2.58
N LEU A 360 31.25 -12.80 3.42
CA LEU A 360 32.45 -12.26 4.09
C LEU A 360 33.52 -11.87 3.09
N MET A 361 33.78 -12.73 2.09
CA MET A 361 34.71 -12.40 1.00
C MET A 361 34.28 -11.15 0.23
N ASN A 362 32.98 -11.04 -0.08
CA ASN A 362 32.44 -9.85 -0.75
C ASN A 362 32.65 -8.58 0.07
N GLN A 363 32.44 -8.64 1.40
CA GLN A 363 32.67 -7.49 2.29
C GLN A 363 34.15 -7.07 2.35
N SER A 364 35.07 -8.01 2.19
CA SER A 364 36.52 -7.76 2.06
C SER A 364 36.95 -7.36 0.64
N GLY A 365 36.04 -7.28 -0.33
CA GLY A 365 36.39 -6.95 -1.72
C GLY A 365 37.05 -8.10 -2.49
N LEU A 366 37.01 -9.33 -1.96
CA LEU A 366 37.53 -10.53 -2.59
C LEU A 366 36.45 -11.21 -3.44
N ASP A 367 36.80 -11.68 -4.65
CA ASP A 367 35.88 -12.45 -5.49
C ASP A 367 35.79 -13.91 -4.98
N PRO A 368 34.61 -14.41 -4.56
CA PRO A 368 34.46 -15.79 -4.11
C PRO A 368 34.84 -16.84 -5.16
N ARG A 369 34.85 -16.50 -6.45
CA ARG A 369 35.30 -17.44 -7.50
C ARG A 369 36.75 -17.86 -7.32
N THR A 370 37.58 -17.02 -6.71
CA THR A 370 39.01 -17.31 -6.46
C THR A 370 39.22 -18.49 -5.50
N VAL A 371 38.21 -18.83 -4.68
CA VAL A 371 38.27 -19.95 -3.73
C VAL A 371 37.38 -21.13 -4.16
N GLY A 372 36.81 -21.11 -5.37
CA GLY A 372 36.11 -22.26 -5.94
C GLY A 372 34.59 -22.15 -6.06
N PHE A 373 33.97 -20.98 -5.82
CA PHE A 373 32.55 -20.75 -6.13
C PHE A 373 32.31 -20.59 -7.66
N GLN A 374 32.60 -21.63 -8.44
CA GLN A 374 32.63 -21.58 -9.92
C GLN A 374 31.26 -21.24 -10.54
N GLU A 375 30.18 -21.75 -9.94
CA GLU A 375 28.80 -21.58 -10.43
C GLU A 375 28.15 -20.26 -9.95
N LEU A 376 28.90 -19.40 -9.26
CA LEU A 376 28.37 -18.17 -8.66
C LEU A 376 27.83 -17.21 -9.72
N GLN A 377 26.55 -16.86 -9.54
CA GLN A 377 25.83 -15.93 -10.41
C GLN A 377 25.49 -14.67 -9.64
N ALA A 378 25.79 -13.52 -10.24
CA ALA A 378 25.41 -12.23 -9.67
C ALA A 378 23.88 -12.07 -9.70
N ASP A 379 23.35 -11.40 -8.69
CA ASP A 379 21.96 -10.99 -8.60
C ASP A 379 21.88 -9.49 -8.27
N PRO A 380 21.19 -8.68 -9.09
CA PRO A 380 21.14 -7.23 -8.88
C PRO A 380 20.42 -6.83 -7.57
N MET A 381 19.53 -7.69 -7.06
CA MET A 381 18.75 -7.49 -5.85
C MET A 381 19.50 -7.97 -4.59
N PHE A 382 20.23 -9.08 -4.68
CA PHE A 382 20.80 -9.80 -3.52
C PHE A 382 22.32 -10.00 -3.53
N ILE A 383 23.06 -9.32 -4.41
CA ILE A 383 24.50 -9.54 -4.71
C ILE A 383 24.71 -10.83 -5.51
N TYR A 384 24.26 -11.96 -4.97
CA TYR A 384 24.38 -13.28 -5.59
C TYR A 384 23.03 -13.99 -5.62
N ARG A 385 22.86 -14.93 -6.56
CA ARG A 385 21.71 -15.85 -6.53
C ARG A 385 21.89 -16.86 -5.41
N ASP A 386 20.89 -16.99 -4.55
CA ASP A 386 20.83 -17.92 -3.41
C ASP A 386 21.18 -19.38 -3.78
N THR A 387 20.76 -19.82 -4.97
CA THR A 387 21.00 -21.17 -5.50
C THR A 387 22.40 -21.35 -6.11
N SER A 388 23.20 -20.30 -6.26
CA SER A 388 24.51 -20.35 -6.94
C SER A 388 25.72 -20.45 -6.01
N LEU A 389 25.49 -20.47 -4.69
CA LEU A 389 26.53 -20.41 -3.66
C LEU A 389 26.89 -21.80 -3.09
N GLY A 390 26.76 -22.85 -3.90
CA GLY A 390 26.93 -24.24 -3.43
C GLY A 390 28.10 -24.95 -4.08
N PHE A 391 28.45 -26.11 -3.51
CA PHE A 391 29.52 -26.97 -4.01
C PHE A 391 28.97 -28.33 -4.45
N ALA A 392 29.63 -28.96 -5.42
CA ALA A 392 29.27 -30.30 -5.90
C ALA A 392 29.72 -31.42 -4.93
N SER A 393 30.67 -31.13 -4.04
CA SER A 393 31.18 -32.09 -3.05
C SER A 393 31.66 -31.42 -1.76
N GLU A 394 31.68 -32.18 -0.66
CA GLU A 394 32.22 -31.71 0.62
C GLU A 394 33.72 -31.43 0.54
N ALA A 395 34.48 -32.19 -0.26
CA ALA A 395 35.91 -31.97 -0.45
C ALA A 395 36.21 -30.58 -1.05
N GLN A 396 35.47 -30.19 -2.09
CA GLN A 396 35.58 -28.85 -2.69
C GLN A 396 35.22 -27.75 -1.68
N ARG A 397 34.16 -27.96 -0.89
CA ARG A 397 33.74 -27.02 0.15
C ARG A 397 34.84 -26.81 1.20
N GLN A 398 35.48 -27.88 1.68
CA GLN A 398 36.55 -27.77 2.68
C GLN A 398 37.77 -27.05 2.11
N GLN A 399 38.18 -27.38 0.88
CA GLN A 399 39.28 -26.68 0.20
C GLN A 399 38.98 -25.18 0.04
N ALA A 400 37.75 -24.83 -0.32
CA ALA A 400 37.32 -23.43 -0.44
C ALA A 400 37.39 -22.70 0.91
N LYS A 401 36.91 -23.34 1.99
CA LYS A 401 36.98 -22.80 3.37
C LYS A 401 38.41 -22.57 3.84
N GLU A 402 39.31 -23.52 3.59
CA GLU A 402 40.73 -23.40 3.95
C GLU A 402 41.40 -22.24 3.21
N THR A 403 41.19 -22.17 1.90
CA THR A 403 41.75 -21.10 1.05
C THR A 403 41.23 -19.72 1.47
N ALA A 404 39.92 -19.61 1.69
CA ALA A 404 39.29 -18.36 2.09
C ALA A 404 39.73 -17.88 3.48
N ARG A 405 39.98 -18.79 4.44
CA ARG A 405 40.55 -18.43 5.76
C ARG A 405 41.92 -17.78 5.62
N GLY A 406 42.77 -18.27 4.71
CA GLY A 406 44.08 -17.68 4.44
C GLY A 406 43.97 -16.25 3.91
N LEU A 407 43.01 -15.99 3.01
CA LEU A 407 42.80 -14.66 2.44
C LEU A 407 42.19 -13.68 3.47
N LEU A 408 41.16 -14.11 4.21
CA LEU A 408 40.44 -13.26 5.17
C LEU A 408 41.26 -12.89 6.44
N GLN A 409 42.42 -13.52 6.66
CA GLN A 409 43.34 -13.17 7.75
C GLN A 409 44.39 -12.13 7.35
N GLN A 410 44.53 -11.86 6.05
CA GLN A 410 45.51 -10.90 5.53
C GLN A 410 44.95 -9.47 5.45
N ASP A 411 43.62 -9.33 5.51
CA ASP A 411 42.86 -8.08 5.61
C ASP A 411 42.52 -7.75 7.07
#